data_AF-A0A257RPX0-F1
#
_entry.id   AF-A0A257RPX0-F1
#
_cell.length_a   1.000
_cell.length_b   1.000
_cell.length_c   1.000
_cell.angle_alpha   90.00
_cell.angle_beta   90.00
_cell.angle_gamma   90.00
#
_symmetry.space_group_name_H-M   'P 1'
#
loop_
_entity.id
_entity.type
_entity.pdbx_description
1 polymer ?
#
loop_
_entity_poly.entity_id
_entity_poly.type
_entity_poly.pdbx_seq_one_letter_code
_entity_poly.pdbx_strand_id
1 'polypeptide(L)'
;GRLNTMAQLQFLRDVQYPASLTMLSNRIGVDFALSALDSTRASGLRNEIFGLQNSFKAVTGYQAGLLDPTLMAHKREWERNFRARVNANPEWRRLYGSAWQQSALDWQRLRTLALRRRYYSFNAYGTRLLQLAGLIVRYPAEMAKPDSARQQPYRDAMKERLDRALQAPVDTTSEIMTLAAYFTQMKEDLPATDPLLRRVLAGRTPEAAAREMVTSSQILTGDQRQALIQGGAAAIRASTDPFIELARYIDPLDAALTKQVKAINDREAQASERIARALLAVFGNTVAPDATFSLRISDGEVMGYPYNGTVAPSHTTFYGLYDRFYSFGQKFPFDL
;
A
#
# COMPACT_ATOMS: atom_id res chain seq x y z
N GLY A 1 1.20 12.72 8.69
CA GLY A 1 2.36 13.32 9.38
C GLY A 1 1.97 14.64 9.97
N ARG A 2 2.71 15.10 10.99
CA ARG A 2 2.45 16.39 11.67
C ARG A 2 2.58 17.56 10.70
N LEU A 3 3.51 17.46 9.75
CA LEU A 3 3.82 18.47 8.75
C LEU A 3 2.98 18.37 7.48
N ASN A 4 2.09 17.38 7.37
CA ASN A 4 1.22 17.26 6.20
C ASN A 4 0.31 18.50 6.06
N THR A 5 0.06 18.92 4.83
CA THR A 5 -0.96 19.91 4.50
C THR A 5 -2.36 19.37 4.71
N MET A 6 -3.35 20.25 4.81
CA MET A 6 -4.77 19.86 4.83
C MET A 6 -5.15 18.99 3.62
N ALA A 7 -4.63 19.29 2.43
CA ALA A 7 -4.90 18.50 1.23
C ALA A 7 -4.35 17.07 1.33
N GLN A 8 -3.13 16.90 1.86
CA GLN A 8 -2.54 15.60 2.14
C GLN A 8 -3.37 14.81 3.15
N LEU A 9 -3.77 15.43 4.26
CA LEU A 9 -4.57 14.77 5.29
C LEU A 9 -5.95 14.36 4.77
N GLN A 10 -6.59 15.19 3.96
CA GLN A 10 -7.87 14.86 3.31
C GLN A 10 -7.73 13.70 2.33
N PHE A 11 -6.65 13.66 1.53
CA PHE A 11 -6.39 12.52 0.67
C PHE A 11 -6.20 11.22 1.48
N LEU A 12 -5.44 11.28 2.58
CA LEU A 12 -5.27 10.13 3.47
C LEU A 12 -6.62 9.65 4.03
N ARG A 13 -7.41 10.58 4.57
CA ARG A 13 -8.71 10.31 5.20
C ARG A 13 -9.73 9.74 4.23
N ASP A 14 -9.85 10.33 3.05
CA ASP A 14 -10.98 10.09 2.15
C ASP A 14 -10.66 9.07 1.05
N VAL A 15 -9.37 8.78 0.80
CA VAL A 15 -8.95 7.97 -0.35
C VAL A 15 -8.04 6.84 0.08
N GLN A 16 -6.92 7.14 0.75
CA GLN A 16 -5.88 6.14 1.00
C GLN A 16 -6.23 5.18 2.15
N TYR A 17 -6.59 5.69 3.32
CA TYR A 17 -6.89 4.84 4.48
C TYR A 17 -8.13 3.98 4.30
N PRO A 18 -9.27 4.49 3.78
CA PRO A 18 -10.43 3.63 3.50
C PRO A 18 -10.05 2.46 2.57
N ALA A 19 -9.30 2.75 1.51
CA ALA A 19 -8.83 1.73 0.58
C ALA A 19 -7.91 0.69 1.22
N SER A 20 -6.98 1.15 2.07
CA SER A 20 -6.08 0.27 2.80
C SER A 20 -6.85 -0.61 3.78
N LEU A 21 -7.84 -0.07 4.51
CA LEU A 21 -8.66 -0.85 5.43
C LEU A 21 -9.47 -1.92 4.69
N THR A 22 -10.10 -1.57 3.58
CA THR A 22 -10.84 -2.54 2.74
C THR A 22 -9.92 -3.66 2.25
N MET A 23 -8.75 -3.31 1.67
CA MET A 23 -7.75 -4.30 1.24
C MET A 23 -7.30 -5.20 2.41
N LEU A 24 -6.95 -4.61 3.55
CA LEU A 24 -6.46 -5.35 4.72
C LEU A 24 -7.55 -6.28 5.26
N SER A 25 -8.79 -5.82 5.35
CA SER A 25 -9.93 -6.64 5.78
C SER A 25 -10.15 -7.83 4.85
N ASN A 26 -10.15 -7.60 3.54
CA ASN A 26 -10.30 -8.66 2.54
C ASN A 26 -9.16 -9.69 2.62
N ARG A 27 -7.90 -9.24 2.74
CA ARG A 27 -6.75 -10.16 2.91
C ARG A 27 -6.82 -10.95 4.21
N ILE A 28 -7.14 -10.30 5.33
CA ILE A 28 -7.32 -10.98 6.63
C ILE A 28 -8.39 -12.07 6.51
N GLY A 29 -9.53 -11.77 5.89
CA GLY A 29 -10.60 -12.75 5.66
C GLY A 29 -10.15 -13.95 4.82
N VAL A 30 -9.43 -13.70 3.72
CA VAL A 30 -8.88 -14.76 2.85
C VAL A 30 -7.87 -15.62 3.62
N ASP A 31 -6.94 -15.01 4.35
CA ASP A 31 -5.89 -15.73 5.06
C ASP A 31 -6.46 -16.57 6.22
N PHE A 32 -7.52 -16.10 6.90
CA PHE A 32 -8.26 -16.91 7.87
C PHE A 32 -8.98 -18.08 7.20
N ALA A 33 -9.64 -17.85 6.07
CA ALA A 33 -10.31 -18.92 5.33
C ALA A 33 -9.30 -19.98 4.82
N LEU A 34 -8.13 -19.56 4.34
CA LEU A 34 -7.03 -20.46 3.97
C LEU A 34 -6.48 -21.23 5.17
N SER A 35 -6.33 -20.56 6.32
CA SER A 35 -5.88 -21.19 7.57
C SER A 35 -6.86 -22.24 8.08
N ALA A 36 -8.15 -22.08 7.79
CA ALA A 36 -9.18 -23.05 8.19
C ALA A 36 -9.17 -24.34 7.34
N LEU A 37 -8.45 -24.38 6.22
CA LEU A 37 -8.39 -25.56 5.35
C LEU A 37 -7.49 -26.66 5.93
N ASP A 38 -6.35 -26.31 6.52
CA ASP A 38 -5.44 -27.27 7.17
C ASP A 38 -4.45 -26.59 8.16
N SER A 39 -3.89 -27.40 9.06
CA SER A 39 -2.99 -26.93 10.13
C SER A 39 -1.63 -26.43 9.64
N THR A 40 -1.16 -26.87 8.48
CA THR A 40 0.10 -26.42 7.88
C THR A 40 -0.07 -24.99 7.38
N ARG A 41 -1.17 -24.69 6.67
CA ARG A 41 -1.55 -23.34 6.27
C ARG A 41 -1.75 -22.43 7.47
N ALA A 42 -2.49 -22.90 8.49
CA ALA A 42 -2.71 -22.13 9.70
C ALA A 42 -1.39 -21.71 10.38
N SER A 43 -0.41 -22.61 10.42
CA SER A 43 0.91 -22.31 10.98
C SER A 43 1.71 -21.35 10.09
N GLY A 44 1.70 -21.57 8.77
CA GLY A 44 2.42 -20.74 7.81
C GLY A 44 1.87 -19.31 7.67
N LEU A 45 0.56 -19.12 7.82
CA LEU A 45 -0.11 -17.83 7.67
C LEU A 45 -0.19 -17.02 8.97
N ARG A 46 0.12 -17.62 10.13
CA ARG A 46 -0.02 -16.97 11.45
C ARG A 46 0.67 -15.60 11.50
N ASN A 47 1.92 -15.51 11.02
CA ASN A 47 2.69 -14.28 11.05
C ASN A 47 2.16 -13.24 10.05
N GLU A 48 1.70 -13.68 8.87
CA GLU A 48 1.09 -12.79 7.88
C GLU A 48 -0.22 -12.20 8.42
N ILE A 49 -1.11 -13.03 8.96
CA ILE A 49 -2.38 -12.61 9.59
C ILE A 49 -2.10 -11.60 10.71
N PHE A 50 -1.14 -11.90 11.60
CA PHE A 50 -0.77 -10.97 12.67
C PHE A 50 -0.27 -9.63 12.12
N GLY A 51 0.61 -9.64 11.11
CA GLY A 51 1.10 -8.43 10.46
C GLY A 51 -0.01 -7.60 9.81
N LEU A 52 -0.96 -8.27 9.15
CA LEU A 52 -2.12 -7.62 8.53
C LEU A 52 -3.08 -7.04 9.57
N GLN A 53 -3.38 -7.78 10.64
CA GLN A 53 -4.22 -7.29 11.74
C GLN A 53 -3.57 -6.10 12.45
N ASN A 54 -2.25 -6.13 12.65
CA ASN A 54 -1.53 -5.01 13.25
C ASN A 54 -1.59 -3.77 12.33
N SER A 55 -1.41 -3.97 11.03
CA SER A 55 -1.57 -2.89 10.03
C SER A 55 -3.00 -2.35 10.00
N PHE A 56 -4.00 -3.23 10.05
CA PHE A 56 -5.42 -2.84 10.06
C PHE A 56 -5.73 -1.99 11.29
N LYS A 57 -5.29 -2.42 12.48
CA LYS A 57 -5.43 -1.68 13.73
C LYS A 57 -4.74 -0.31 13.66
N ALA A 58 -3.51 -0.25 13.17
CA ALA A 58 -2.76 0.99 13.03
C ALA A 58 -3.45 1.98 12.08
N VAL A 59 -3.83 1.54 10.89
CA VAL A 59 -4.53 2.38 9.90
C VAL A 59 -5.89 2.83 10.41
N THR A 60 -6.62 1.97 11.14
CA THR A 60 -7.88 2.33 11.79
C THR A 60 -7.67 3.47 12.79
N GLY A 61 -6.63 3.38 13.63
CA GLY A 61 -6.27 4.45 14.56
C GLY A 61 -5.91 5.76 13.86
N TYR A 62 -5.14 5.69 12.77
CA TYR A 62 -4.81 6.88 11.97
C TYR A 62 -6.06 7.51 11.35
N GLN A 63 -6.94 6.71 10.77
CA GLN A 63 -8.17 7.18 10.15
C GLN A 63 -9.12 7.79 11.17
N ALA A 64 -9.27 7.19 12.36
CA ALA A 64 -10.07 7.75 13.45
C ALA A 64 -9.63 9.17 13.82
N GLY A 65 -8.32 9.41 13.95
CA GLY A 65 -7.79 10.75 14.20
C GLY A 65 -8.07 11.76 13.08
N LEU A 66 -8.15 11.32 11.82
CA LEU A 66 -8.50 12.19 10.69
C LEU A 66 -10.02 12.40 10.53
N LEU A 67 -10.85 11.50 11.07
CA LEU A 67 -12.30 11.64 11.11
C LEU A 67 -12.76 12.51 12.27
N ASP A 68 -11.95 12.68 13.32
CA ASP A 68 -12.22 13.61 14.41
C ASP A 68 -12.28 15.07 13.90
N PRO A 69 -13.46 15.72 13.97
CA PRO A 69 -13.64 17.07 13.45
C PRO A 69 -12.85 18.12 14.24
N THR A 70 -12.63 17.90 15.54
CA THR A 70 -11.88 18.80 16.42
C THR A 70 -10.40 18.78 16.07
N LEU A 71 -9.80 17.60 15.92
CA LEU A 71 -8.40 17.47 15.50
C LEU A 71 -8.17 18.08 14.12
N MET A 72 -9.08 17.82 13.17
CA MET A 72 -9.00 18.40 11.83
C MET A 72 -9.23 19.92 11.83
N ALA A 73 -10.07 20.45 12.72
CA ALA A 73 -10.25 21.90 12.89
C ALA A 73 -8.98 22.57 13.43
N HIS A 74 -8.35 21.98 14.45
CA HIS A 74 -7.08 22.48 14.99
C HIS A 74 -5.99 22.53 13.91
N LYS A 75 -5.87 21.47 13.10
CA LYS A 75 -4.88 21.46 12.01
C LYS A 75 -5.20 22.50 10.93
N ARG A 76 -6.47 22.68 10.57
CA ARG A 76 -6.91 23.69 9.60
C ARG A 76 -6.61 25.11 10.09
N GLU A 77 -6.87 25.37 11.36
CA GLU A 77 -6.56 26.63 12.03
C GLU A 77 -5.06 26.91 11.98
N TRP A 78 -4.26 25.93 12.41
CA TRP A 78 -2.81 26.03 12.41
C TRP A 78 -2.26 26.32 11.00
N GLU A 79 -2.72 25.59 9.98
CA GLU A 79 -2.27 25.83 8.59
C GLU A 79 -2.71 27.20 8.08
N ARG A 80 -3.91 27.67 8.42
CA ARG A 80 -4.37 29.01 8.04
C ARG A 80 -3.49 30.10 8.64
N ASN A 81 -3.17 29.98 9.93
CA ASN A 81 -2.30 30.93 10.63
C ASN A 81 -0.87 30.90 10.08
N PHE A 82 -0.35 29.70 9.76
CA PHE A 82 0.95 29.56 9.09
C PHE A 82 0.96 30.27 7.72
N ARG A 83 -0.04 30.02 6.88
CA ARG A 83 -0.18 30.68 5.58
C ARG A 83 -0.33 32.21 5.70
N ALA A 84 -1.06 32.68 6.71
CA ALA A 84 -1.22 34.12 6.96
C ALA A 84 0.12 34.78 7.31
N ARG A 85 0.95 34.16 8.16
CA ARG A 85 2.30 34.65 8.50
C ARG A 85 3.21 34.70 7.28
N VAL A 86 3.19 33.67 6.43
CA VAL A 86 3.93 33.66 5.16
C VAL A 86 3.49 34.81 4.25
N ASN A 87 2.18 35.04 4.13
CA ASN A 87 1.64 36.06 3.23
C ASN A 87 1.81 37.50 3.73
N ALA A 88 1.98 37.70 5.04
CA ALA A 88 2.21 39.01 5.65
C ALA A 88 3.62 39.56 5.37
N ASN A 89 4.59 38.69 5.06
CA ASN A 89 5.94 39.08 4.67
C ASN A 89 6.08 39.03 3.13
N PRO A 90 6.41 40.15 2.44
CA PRO A 90 6.51 40.18 0.98
C PRO A 90 7.52 39.20 0.38
N GLU A 91 8.67 39.00 1.04
CA GLU A 91 9.71 38.07 0.59
C GLU A 91 9.23 36.62 0.72
N TRP A 92 8.68 36.24 1.88
CA TRP A 92 8.16 34.89 2.11
C TRP A 92 6.96 34.58 1.22
N ARG A 93 6.08 35.55 0.99
CA ARG A 93 4.98 35.43 0.04
C ARG A 93 5.48 35.12 -1.36
N ARG A 94 6.52 35.83 -1.84
CA ARG A 94 7.13 35.59 -3.15
C ARG A 94 7.75 34.18 -3.25
N LEU A 95 8.43 33.73 -2.19
CA LEU A 95 9.14 32.44 -2.19
C LEU A 95 8.20 31.23 -2.01
N TYR A 96 7.18 31.36 -1.15
CA TYR A 96 6.44 30.22 -0.61
C TYR A 96 4.92 30.30 -0.80
N GLY A 97 4.36 31.49 -1.07
CA GLY A 97 2.92 31.73 -1.02
C GLY A 97 2.08 30.83 -1.93
N SER A 98 2.64 30.38 -3.07
CA SER A 98 1.96 29.51 -4.02
C SER A 98 2.05 28.01 -3.69
N ALA A 99 2.89 27.61 -2.73
CA ALA A 99 3.23 26.20 -2.51
C ALA A 99 2.02 25.36 -2.06
N TRP A 100 1.16 25.89 -1.20
CA TRP A 100 -0.07 25.22 -0.76
C TRP A 100 -1.06 24.97 -1.89
N GLN A 101 -1.23 25.96 -2.78
CA GLN A 101 -2.15 25.81 -3.91
C GLN A 101 -1.64 24.74 -4.88
N GLN A 102 -0.33 24.72 -5.16
CA GLN A 102 0.27 23.68 -5.98
C GLN A 102 0.09 22.29 -5.35
N SER A 103 0.40 22.14 -4.06
CA SER A 103 0.21 20.88 -3.33
C SER A 103 -1.25 20.41 -3.40
N ALA A 104 -2.22 21.31 -3.14
CA ALA A 104 -3.64 20.97 -3.19
C ALA A 104 -4.08 20.49 -4.59
N LEU A 105 -3.62 21.14 -5.66
CA LEU A 105 -3.91 20.72 -7.04
C LEU A 105 -3.30 19.35 -7.37
N ASP A 106 -2.07 19.09 -6.94
CA ASP A 106 -1.41 17.80 -7.17
C ASP A 106 -2.09 16.65 -6.40
N TRP A 107 -2.53 16.88 -5.16
CA TRP A 107 -3.32 15.89 -4.41
C TRP A 107 -4.73 15.67 -4.99
N GLN A 108 -5.37 16.71 -5.53
CA GLN A 108 -6.63 16.56 -6.26
C GLN A 108 -6.43 15.70 -7.51
N ARG A 109 -5.35 15.91 -8.28
CA ARG A 109 -5.01 15.06 -9.43
C ARG A 109 -4.77 13.62 -9.01
N LEU A 110 -3.99 13.37 -7.94
CA LEU A 110 -3.78 12.03 -7.42
C LEU A 110 -5.08 11.33 -7.02
N ARG A 111 -6.05 12.06 -6.44
CA ARG A 111 -7.39 11.52 -6.13
C ARG A 111 -8.08 11.01 -7.40
N THR A 112 -8.04 11.76 -8.51
CA THR A 112 -8.68 11.32 -9.77
C THR A 112 -8.06 10.06 -10.36
N LEU A 113 -6.79 9.79 -10.03
CA LEU A 113 -6.05 8.63 -10.52
C LEU A 113 -6.11 7.43 -9.57
N ALA A 114 -6.62 7.60 -8.34
CA ALA A 114 -6.46 6.64 -7.26
C ALA A 114 -7.04 5.25 -7.56
N LEU A 115 -8.24 5.18 -8.16
CA LEU A 115 -8.86 3.91 -8.54
C LEU A 115 -8.07 3.19 -9.63
N ARG A 116 -7.69 3.91 -10.71
CA ARG A 116 -6.86 3.32 -11.77
C ARG A 116 -5.52 2.84 -11.20
N ARG A 117 -4.89 3.57 -10.28
CA ARG A 117 -3.63 3.16 -9.64
C ARG A 117 -3.76 1.88 -8.83
N ARG A 118 -4.94 1.64 -8.26
CA ARG A 118 -5.23 0.43 -7.49
C ARG A 118 -5.34 -0.80 -8.38
N TYR A 119 -6.00 -0.66 -9.52
CA TYR A 119 -6.42 -1.79 -10.35
C TYR A 119 -5.59 -2.01 -11.60
N TYR A 120 -5.04 -0.95 -12.19
CA TYR A 120 -4.24 -1.03 -13.42
C TYR A 120 -2.78 -1.24 -13.04
N SER A 121 -2.53 -2.28 -12.25
CA SER A 121 -1.21 -2.70 -11.80
C SER A 121 -1.17 -4.22 -11.68
N PHE A 122 0.01 -4.79 -11.47
CA PHE A 122 0.14 -6.24 -11.22
C PHE A 122 -0.09 -6.64 -9.77
N ASN A 123 -0.38 -5.68 -8.87
CA ASN A 123 -0.60 -5.96 -7.46
C ASN A 123 -2.10 -6.20 -7.18
N ALA A 124 -2.53 -7.44 -7.38
CA ALA A 124 -3.86 -7.90 -7.03
C ALA A 124 -3.85 -8.56 -5.64
N TYR A 125 -3.80 -7.75 -4.58
CA TYR A 125 -3.75 -8.18 -3.18
C TYR A 125 -2.60 -9.16 -2.84
N GLY A 126 -1.48 -9.07 -3.55
CA GLY A 126 -0.34 -9.96 -3.34
C GLY A 126 -0.41 -11.30 -4.06
N THR A 127 -1.39 -11.51 -4.97
CA THR A 127 -1.43 -12.69 -5.84
C THR A 127 -0.14 -12.83 -6.66
N ARG A 128 0.30 -14.07 -6.82
CA ARG A 128 1.59 -14.41 -7.39
C ARG A 128 1.52 -14.53 -8.91
N LEU A 129 0.44 -15.07 -9.47
CA LEU A 129 0.36 -15.31 -10.91
C LEU A 129 0.36 -14.01 -11.72
N LEU A 130 -0.40 -13.00 -11.29
CA LEU A 130 -0.42 -11.70 -11.97
C LEU A 130 0.92 -10.96 -11.83
N GLN A 131 1.57 -11.04 -10.66
CA GLN A 131 2.90 -10.46 -10.45
C GLN A 131 3.95 -11.14 -11.33
N LEU A 132 3.95 -12.47 -11.40
CA LEU A 132 4.86 -13.25 -12.24
C LEU A 132 4.63 -12.95 -13.73
N ALA A 133 3.38 -12.90 -14.17
CA ALA A 133 3.06 -12.54 -15.55
C ALA A 133 3.54 -11.14 -15.91
N GLY A 134 3.35 -10.17 -15.02
CA GLY A 134 3.92 -8.82 -15.17
C GLY A 134 5.44 -8.82 -15.25
N LEU A 135 6.11 -9.64 -14.44
CA LEU A 135 7.55 -9.80 -14.49
C LEU A 135 8.01 -10.35 -15.86
N ILE A 136 7.36 -11.41 -16.34
CA ILE A 136 7.65 -12.10 -17.60
C ILE A 136 7.42 -11.16 -18.80
N VAL A 137 6.27 -10.47 -18.86
CA VAL A 137 5.92 -9.59 -19.99
C VAL A 137 6.94 -8.47 -20.20
N ARG A 138 7.45 -7.89 -19.11
CA ARG A 138 8.47 -6.83 -19.15
C ARG A 138 9.89 -7.35 -19.38
N TYR A 139 10.14 -8.64 -19.12
CA TYR A 139 11.49 -9.21 -19.10
C TYR A 139 12.31 -8.93 -20.38
N PRO A 140 11.81 -9.16 -21.61
CA PRO A 140 12.62 -8.93 -22.82
C PRO A 140 13.02 -7.46 -22.99
N ALA A 141 12.11 -6.53 -22.69
CA ALA A 141 12.36 -5.10 -22.82
C ALA A 141 13.35 -4.59 -21.76
N GLU A 142 13.33 -5.16 -20.56
CA GLU A 142 14.28 -4.83 -19.50
C GLU A 142 15.66 -5.43 -19.76
N MET A 143 15.76 -6.68 -20.26
CA MET A 143 17.05 -7.29 -20.60
C MET A 143 17.76 -6.61 -21.77
N ALA A 144 17.02 -5.97 -22.68
CA ALA A 144 17.57 -5.18 -23.77
C ALA A 144 18.19 -3.84 -23.32
N LYS A 145 17.95 -3.41 -22.07
CA LYS A 145 18.52 -2.19 -21.50
C LYS A 145 19.85 -2.48 -20.79
N PRO A 146 20.77 -1.51 -20.74
CA PRO A 146 21.90 -1.58 -19.82
C PRO A 146 21.38 -1.65 -18.38
N ASP A 147 22.10 -2.33 -17.49
CA ASP A 147 21.67 -2.60 -16.11
C ASP A 147 21.20 -1.34 -15.35
N SER A 148 21.92 -0.23 -15.53
CA SER A 148 21.60 1.07 -14.91
C SER A 148 20.22 1.64 -15.31
N ALA A 149 19.71 1.26 -16.48
CA ALA A 149 18.42 1.69 -17.00
C ALA A 149 17.29 0.67 -16.73
N ARG A 150 17.61 -0.49 -16.13
CA ARG A 150 16.61 -1.51 -15.78
C ARG A 150 15.80 -1.11 -14.55
N GLN A 151 14.53 -1.49 -14.56
CA GLN A 151 13.70 -1.50 -13.36
C GLN A 151 14.33 -2.39 -12.29
N GLN A 152 14.18 -2.01 -11.02
CA GLN A 152 14.86 -2.65 -9.88
C GLN A 152 14.79 -4.20 -9.91
N PRO A 153 13.64 -4.86 -10.16
CA PRO A 153 13.57 -6.32 -10.15
C PRO A 153 14.43 -7.03 -11.21
N TYR A 154 14.84 -6.33 -12.27
CA TYR A 154 15.59 -6.87 -13.41
C TYR A 154 17.07 -6.50 -13.38
N ARG A 155 17.51 -5.75 -12.36
CA ARG A 155 18.91 -5.41 -12.21
C ARG A 155 19.72 -6.66 -11.87
N ASP A 156 20.98 -6.70 -12.27
CA ASP A 156 21.88 -7.83 -12.05
C ASP A 156 21.99 -8.16 -10.54
N ALA A 157 22.03 -7.13 -9.68
CA ALA A 157 22.01 -7.26 -8.23
C ALA A 157 20.74 -7.94 -7.66
N MET A 158 19.65 -8.00 -8.44
CA MET A 158 18.40 -8.65 -8.06
C MET A 158 18.20 -10.00 -8.78
N LYS A 159 19.15 -10.45 -9.61
CA LYS A 159 19.01 -11.65 -10.45
C LYS A 159 18.61 -12.89 -9.64
N GLU A 160 19.33 -13.19 -8.56
CA GLU A 160 19.01 -14.37 -7.74
C GLU A 160 17.60 -14.30 -7.15
N ARG A 161 17.15 -13.09 -6.75
CA ARG A 161 15.82 -12.88 -6.21
C ARG A 161 14.75 -13.08 -7.29
N LEU A 162 14.99 -12.57 -8.49
CA LEU A 162 14.12 -12.77 -9.65
C LEU A 162 14.04 -14.25 -10.03
N ASP A 163 15.17 -14.94 -10.11
CA ASP A 163 15.24 -16.37 -10.43
C ASP A 163 14.49 -17.20 -9.38
N ARG A 164 14.73 -16.95 -8.07
CA ARG A 164 13.96 -17.60 -6.99
C ARG A 164 12.46 -17.32 -7.11
N ALA A 165 12.07 -16.09 -7.43
CA ALA A 165 10.67 -15.75 -7.61
C ALA A 165 10.07 -16.48 -8.83
N LEU A 166 10.79 -16.60 -9.93
CA LEU A 166 10.34 -17.32 -11.13
C LEU A 166 10.31 -18.84 -10.92
N GLN A 167 11.09 -19.41 -10.00
CA GLN A 167 11.11 -20.85 -9.76
C GLN A 167 10.11 -21.32 -8.69
N ALA A 168 9.72 -20.47 -7.73
CA ALA A 168 8.87 -20.91 -6.63
C ALA A 168 7.49 -21.42 -7.10
N PRO A 169 6.96 -22.49 -6.48
CA PRO A 169 5.65 -23.02 -6.83
C PRO A 169 4.53 -22.01 -6.53
N VAL A 170 3.39 -22.23 -7.18
CA VAL A 170 2.17 -21.44 -6.99
C VAL A 170 1.14 -22.30 -6.26
N ASP A 171 0.62 -21.75 -5.17
CA ASP A 171 -0.49 -22.35 -4.43
C ASP A 171 -1.82 -21.90 -5.06
N THR A 172 -2.37 -22.75 -5.94
CA THR A 172 -3.57 -22.42 -6.72
C THR A 172 -4.80 -22.15 -5.86
N THR A 173 -4.92 -22.79 -4.70
CA THR A 173 -6.01 -22.53 -3.75
C THR A 173 -5.92 -21.10 -3.21
N SER A 174 -4.73 -20.68 -2.78
CA SER A 174 -4.48 -19.31 -2.32
C SER A 174 -4.69 -18.28 -3.43
N GLU A 175 -4.22 -18.57 -4.65
CA GLU A 175 -4.44 -17.70 -5.82
C GLU A 175 -5.92 -17.49 -6.11
N ILE A 176 -6.72 -18.56 -6.16
CA ILE A 176 -8.16 -18.48 -6.47
C ILE A 176 -8.89 -17.66 -5.40
N MET A 177 -8.65 -17.94 -4.12
CA MET A 177 -9.32 -17.24 -3.03
C MET A 177 -8.95 -15.76 -2.97
N THR A 178 -7.67 -15.43 -3.16
CA THR A 178 -7.20 -14.04 -3.14
C THR A 178 -7.67 -13.26 -4.37
N LEU A 179 -7.62 -13.86 -5.58
CA LEU A 179 -8.12 -13.23 -6.81
C LEU A 179 -9.63 -13.03 -6.75
N ALA A 180 -10.40 -13.98 -6.21
CA ALA A 180 -11.83 -13.83 -6.05
C ALA A 180 -12.16 -12.60 -5.19
N ALA A 181 -11.51 -12.47 -4.01
CA ALA A 181 -11.68 -11.29 -3.15
C ALA A 181 -11.27 -9.98 -3.86
N TYR A 182 -10.18 -10.01 -4.63
CA TYR A 182 -9.72 -8.86 -5.40
C TYR A 182 -10.70 -8.46 -6.51
N PHE A 183 -11.24 -9.41 -7.25
CA PHE A 183 -12.22 -9.18 -8.31
C PHE A 183 -13.57 -8.73 -7.76
N THR A 184 -13.97 -9.22 -6.58
CA THR A 184 -15.15 -8.71 -5.87
C THR A 184 -14.99 -7.24 -5.55
N GLN A 185 -13.85 -6.84 -4.94
CA GLN A 185 -13.61 -5.43 -4.67
C GLN A 185 -13.51 -4.60 -5.96
N MET A 186 -12.84 -5.12 -7.00
CA MET A 186 -12.73 -4.44 -8.29
C MET A 186 -14.11 -4.15 -8.89
N LYS A 187 -15.05 -5.10 -8.78
CA LYS A 187 -16.44 -4.94 -9.26
C LYS A 187 -17.23 -3.91 -8.46
N GLU A 188 -16.97 -3.78 -7.16
CA GLU A 188 -17.59 -2.77 -6.29
C GLU A 188 -17.06 -1.36 -6.55
N ASP A 189 -15.74 -1.25 -6.76
CA ASP A 189 -15.04 0.04 -6.88
C ASP A 189 -15.11 0.64 -8.29
N LEU A 190 -15.11 -0.18 -9.34
CA LEU A 190 -15.07 0.28 -10.74
C LEU A 190 -16.46 0.28 -11.37
N PRO A 191 -16.74 1.25 -12.27
CA PRO A 191 -17.99 1.22 -13.03
C PRO A 191 -18.05 -0.02 -13.93
N ALA A 192 -19.25 -0.55 -14.17
CA ALA A 192 -19.45 -1.72 -15.05
C ALA A 192 -18.98 -1.52 -16.51
N THR A 193 -18.70 -0.27 -16.91
CA THR A 193 -18.13 0.09 -18.21
C THR A 193 -16.60 0.07 -18.23
N ASP A 194 -15.94 -0.13 -17.09
CA ASP A 194 -14.47 -0.17 -17.03
C ASP A 194 -13.93 -1.33 -17.89
N PRO A 195 -12.98 -1.06 -18.80
CA PRO A 195 -12.53 -2.06 -19.77
C PRO A 195 -11.67 -3.16 -19.13
N LEU A 196 -10.96 -2.88 -18.03
CA LEU A 196 -10.22 -3.90 -17.30
C LEU A 196 -11.19 -4.83 -16.57
N LEU A 197 -12.20 -4.27 -15.88
CA LEU A 197 -13.21 -5.05 -15.18
C LEU A 197 -13.94 -6.01 -16.13
N ARG A 198 -14.37 -5.51 -17.29
CA ARG A 198 -15.05 -6.32 -18.31
C ARG A 198 -14.17 -7.46 -18.82
N ARG A 199 -12.88 -7.20 -19.05
CA ARG A 199 -11.92 -8.21 -19.51
C ARG A 199 -11.67 -9.28 -18.45
N VAL A 200 -11.50 -8.87 -17.19
CA VAL A 200 -11.22 -9.77 -16.07
C VAL A 200 -12.42 -10.66 -15.75
N LEU A 201 -13.63 -10.10 -15.66
CA LEU A 201 -14.81 -10.89 -15.33
C LEU A 201 -15.35 -11.67 -16.53
N ALA A 202 -15.26 -11.11 -17.74
CA ALA A 202 -15.80 -11.71 -18.97
C ALA A 202 -17.24 -12.25 -18.80
N GLY A 203 -18.09 -11.50 -18.08
CA GLY A 203 -19.48 -11.86 -17.78
C GLY A 203 -19.69 -12.87 -16.64
N ARG A 204 -18.63 -13.38 -16.02
CA ARG A 204 -18.69 -14.31 -14.87
C ARG A 204 -18.79 -13.58 -13.53
N THR A 205 -19.11 -14.33 -12.47
CA THR A 205 -18.91 -13.82 -11.10
C THR A 205 -17.42 -13.71 -10.79
N PRO A 206 -17.00 -12.87 -9.82
CA PRO A 206 -15.61 -12.78 -9.38
C PRO A 206 -14.96 -14.14 -9.06
N GLU A 207 -15.67 -15.02 -8.36
CA GLU A 207 -15.20 -16.35 -7.95
C GLU A 207 -15.02 -17.27 -9.16
N ALA A 208 -15.97 -17.24 -10.10
CA ALA A 208 -15.90 -18.05 -11.31
C ALA A 208 -14.80 -17.56 -12.25
N ALA A 209 -14.61 -16.24 -12.38
CA ALA A 209 -13.51 -15.65 -13.15
C ALA A 209 -12.14 -16.01 -12.56
N ALA A 210 -11.97 -15.86 -11.23
CA ALA A 210 -10.74 -16.21 -10.54
C ALA A 210 -10.38 -17.70 -10.70
N ARG A 211 -11.37 -18.58 -10.51
CA ARG A 211 -11.17 -20.03 -10.70
C ARG A 211 -10.75 -20.35 -12.12
N GLU A 212 -11.49 -19.87 -13.12
CA GLU A 212 -11.21 -20.10 -14.54
C GLU A 212 -9.80 -19.64 -14.95
N MET A 213 -9.41 -18.43 -14.51
CA MET A 213 -8.10 -17.87 -14.83
C MET A 213 -6.97 -18.73 -14.24
N VAL A 214 -7.09 -19.16 -12.98
CA VAL A 214 -6.04 -19.96 -12.33
C VAL A 214 -5.98 -21.37 -12.92
N THR A 215 -7.12 -22.03 -13.16
CA THR A 215 -7.15 -23.40 -13.69
C THR A 215 -6.68 -23.48 -15.14
N SER A 216 -6.86 -22.39 -15.91
CA SER A 216 -6.43 -22.32 -17.32
C SER A 216 -5.00 -21.80 -17.48
N SER A 217 -4.30 -21.49 -16.38
CA SER A 217 -2.95 -20.92 -16.45
C SER A 217 -1.91 -21.97 -16.87
N GLN A 218 -1.00 -21.52 -17.74
CA GLN A 218 0.16 -22.23 -18.26
C GLN A 218 1.46 -21.70 -17.64
N ILE A 219 1.41 -20.95 -16.53
CA ILE A 219 2.58 -20.39 -15.82
C ILE A 219 2.64 -20.78 -14.34
N LEU A 220 2.05 -21.93 -13.99
CA LEU A 220 1.97 -22.45 -12.63
C LEU A 220 3.33 -22.94 -12.10
N THR A 221 4.18 -23.50 -12.96
CA THR A 221 5.49 -24.06 -12.60
C THR A 221 6.66 -23.18 -13.01
N GLY A 222 7.82 -23.40 -12.38
CA GLY A 222 9.07 -22.71 -12.74
C GLY A 222 9.49 -22.96 -14.18
N ASP A 223 9.42 -24.21 -14.62
CA ASP A 223 9.78 -24.62 -15.98
C ASP A 223 8.92 -23.94 -17.05
N GLN A 224 7.61 -23.83 -16.81
CA GLN A 224 6.69 -23.13 -17.69
C GLN A 224 7.05 -21.65 -17.87
N ARG A 225 7.35 -20.97 -16.75
CA ARG A 225 7.76 -19.56 -16.76
C ARG A 225 9.11 -19.37 -17.43
N GLN A 226 10.04 -20.29 -17.19
CA GLN A 226 11.36 -20.29 -17.79
C GLN A 226 11.29 -20.48 -19.32
N ALA A 227 10.42 -21.38 -19.80
CA ALA A 227 10.20 -21.59 -21.22
C ALA A 227 9.69 -20.32 -21.93
N LEU A 228 8.77 -19.58 -21.30
CA LEU A 228 8.31 -18.29 -21.85
C LEU A 228 9.42 -17.24 -21.91
N ILE A 229 10.25 -17.15 -20.86
CA ILE A 229 11.39 -16.22 -20.82
C ILE A 229 12.42 -16.58 -21.91
N GLN A 230 12.76 -17.86 -22.06
CA GLN A 230 13.71 -18.33 -23.07
C GLN A 230 13.18 -18.15 -24.50
N GLY A 231 11.88 -18.33 -24.72
CA GLY A 231 11.23 -18.04 -25.99
C GLY A 231 11.14 -16.54 -26.34
N GLY A 232 11.49 -15.67 -25.39
CA GLY A 232 11.61 -14.23 -25.59
C GLY A 232 10.29 -13.53 -25.97
N ALA A 233 10.43 -12.35 -26.59
CA ALA A 233 9.29 -11.49 -26.91
C ALA A 233 8.25 -12.14 -27.85
N ALA A 234 8.66 -13.08 -28.71
CA ALA A 234 7.76 -13.78 -29.62
C ALA A 234 6.85 -14.76 -28.86
N ALA A 235 7.43 -15.60 -27.98
CA ALA A 235 6.66 -16.55 -27.16
C ALA A 235 5.70 -15.84 -26.21
N ILE A 236 6.14 -14.76 -25.57
CA ILE A 236 5.29 -13.95 -24.67
C ILE A 236 4.12 -13.31 -25.43
N ARG A 237 4.34 -12.83 -26.67
CA ARG A 237 3.29 -12.25 -27.50
C ARG A 237 2.28 -13.29 -28.00
N ALA A 238 2.73 -14.51 -28.27
CA ALA A 238 1.91 -15.61 -28.73
C ALA A 238 1.19 -16.35 -27.59
N SER A 239 1.61 -16.15 -26.33
CA SER A 239 1.04 -16.83 -25.17
C SER A 239 -0.44 -16.50 -24.99
N THR A 240 -1.23 -17.58 -24.86
CA THR A 240 -2.66 -17.57 -24.54
C THR A 240 -2.92 -17.81 -23.05
N ASP A 241 -1.88 -17.76 -22.21
CA ASP A 241 -2.06 -17.83 -20.76
C ASP A 241 -2.86 -16.61 -20.29
N PRO A 242 -3.94 -16.79 -19.49
CA PRO A 242 -4.83 -15.71 -19.08
C PRO A 242 -4.12 -14.60 -18.30
N PHE A 243 -3.08 -14.91 -17.51
CA PHE A 243 -2.31 -13.90 -16.79
C PHE A 243 -1.33 -13.17 -17.69
N ILE A 244 -0.70 -13.85 -18.65
CA ILE A 244 0.17 -13.20 -19.64
C ILE A 244 -0.65 -12.27 -20.55
N GLU A 245 -1.83 -12.69 -21.01
CA GLU A 245 -2.74 -11.83 -21.77
C GLU A 245 -3.18 -10.60 -20.97
N LEU A 246 -3.57 -10.81 -19.70
CA LEU A 246 -3.97 -9.72 -18.82
C LEU A 246 -2.79 -8.78 -18.52
N ALA A 247 -1.59 -9.31 -18.27
CA ALA A 247 -0.40 -8.51 -18.02
C ALA A 247 0.00 -7.68 -19.25
N ARG A 248 -0.08 -8.23 -20.47
CA ARG A 248 0.14 -7.47 -21.72
C ARG A 248 -0.86 -6.33 -21.89
N TYR A 249 -2.10 -6.52 -21.43
CA TYR A 249 -3.12 -5.48 -21.46
C TYR A 249 -2.89 -4.39 -20.40
N ILE A 250 -2.52 -4.77 -19.18
CA ILE A 250 -2.27 -3.85 -18.06
C ILE A 250 -0.97 -3.08 -18.24
N ASP A 251 0.09 -3.70 -18.77
CA ASP A 251 1.43 -3.10 -18.82
C ASP A 251 1.50 -1.68 -19.41
N PRO A 252 0.95 -1.39 -20.60
CA PRO A 252 0.97 -0.03 -21.15
C PRO A 252 0.13 0.95 -20.33
N LEU A 253 -0.95 0.48 -19.68
CA LEU A 253 -1.80 1.31 -18.82
C LEU A 253 -1.08 1.68 -17.52
N ASP A 254 -0.43 0.71 -16.89
CA ASP A 254 0.40 0.90 -15.69
C ASP A 254 1.60 1.82 -15.99
N ALA A 255 2.28 1.64 -17.13
CA ALA A 255 3.40 2.47 -17.54
C ALA A 255 2.98 3.94 -17.76
N ALA A 256 1.87 4.17 -18.47
CA ALA A 256 1.33 5.51 -18.68
C ALA A 256 0.93 6.18 -17.36
N LEU A 257 0.29 5.42 -16.47
CA LEU A 257 -0.15 5.90 -15.17
C LEU A 257 1.03 6.21 -14.24
N THR A 258 2.02 5.33 -14.19
CA THR A 258 3.26 5.52 -13.42
C THR A 258 3.99 6.79 -13.86
N LYS A 259 4.08 7.06 -15.16
CA LYS A 259 4.67 8.31 -15.68
C LYS A 259 3.91 9.55 -15.20
N GLN A 260 2.57 9.53 -15.27
CA GLN A 260 1.74 10.66 -14.80
C GLN A 260 1.88 10.89 -13.30
N VAL A 261 1.81 9.82 -12.51
CA VAL A 261 1.95 9.86 -11.06
C VAL A 261 3.33 10.36 -10.65
N LYS A 262 4.39 9.90 -11.33
CA LYS A 262 5.74 10.40 -11.09
C LYS A 262 5.83 11.91 -11.29
N ALA A 263 5.32 12.42 -12.41
CA ALA A 263 5.34 13.85 -12.69
C ALA A 263 4.56 14.67 -11.63
N ILE A 264 3.44 14.13 -11.13
CA ILE A 264 2.69 14.76 -10.03
C ILE A 264 3.50 14.74 -8.73
N ASN A 265 4.08 13.59 -8.37
CA ASN A 265 4.88 13.45 -7.16
C ASN A 265 6.15 14.33 -7.20
N ASP A 266 6.80 14.48 -8.35
CA ASP A 266 7.96 15.36 -8.50
C ASP A 266 7.58 16.83 -8.24
N ARG A 267 6.41 17.28 -8.73
CA ARG A 267 5.87 18.63 -8.44
C ARG A 267 5.42 18.78 -6.99
N GLU A 268 4.82 17.73 -6.43
CA GLU A 268 4.42 17.69 -5.03
C GLU A 268 5.65 17.88 -4.15
N ALA A 269 6.74 17.13 -4.40
CA ALA A 269 7.96 17.19 -3.62
C ALA A 269 8.55 18.60 -3.59
N GLN A 270 8.55 19.30 -4.73
CA GLN A 270 8.97 20.71 -4.81
C GLN A 270 8.05 21.67 -4.02
N ALA A 271 6.74 21.40 -3.98
CA ALA A 271 5.81 22.15 -3.15
C ALA A 271 6.04 21.88 -1.67
N SER A 272 6.17 20.61 -1.29
CA SER A 272 6.45 20.14 0.07
C SER A 272 7.77 20.72 0.61
N GLU A 273 8.82 20.76 -0.21
CA GLU A 273 10.09 21.38 0.15
C GLU A 273 9.93 22.88 0.44
N ARG A 274 9.21 23.62 -0.40
CA ARG A 274 8.93 25.04 -0.17
C ARG A 274 8.12 25.27 1.11
N ILE A 275 7.13 24.43 1.39
CA ILE A 275 6.36 24.50 2.64
C ILE A 275 7.26 24.21 3.85
N ALA A 276 8.18 23.25 3.76
CA ALA A 276 9.13 22.94 4.81
C ALA A 276 10.11 24.11 5.07
N ARG A 277 10.62 24.75 4.01
CA ARG A 277 11.45 25.97 4.14
C ARG A 277 10.67 27.13 4.74
N ALA A 278 9.41 27.31 4.36
CA ALA A 278 8.52 28.30 4.96
C ALA A 278 8.29 28.03 6.45
N LEU A 279 8.19 26.76 6.86
CA LEU A 279 7.99 26.36 8.25
C LEU A 279 9.18 26.81 9.10
N LEU A 280 10.40 26.54 8.62
CA LEU A 280 11.64 26.98 9.26
C LEU A 280 11.73 28.51 9.32
N ALA A 281 11.38 29.20 8.23
CA ALA A 281 11.42 30.68 8.19
C ALA A 281 10.45 31.32 9.18
N VAL A 282 9.27 30.73 9.37
CA VAL A 282 8.21 31.28 10.24
C VAL A 282 8.37 30.89 11.71
N PHE A 283 8.76 29.64 11.99
CA PHE A 283 8.75 29.07 13.34
C PHE A 283 10.15 28.76 13.89
N GLY A 284 11.20 28.89 13.08
CA GLY A 284 12.57 28.58 13.48
C GLY A 284 12.72 27.13 13.97
N ASN A 285 13.45 26.96 15.05
CA ASN A 285 13.75 25.66 15.66
C ASN A 285 12.67 25.16 16.64
N THR A 286 11.54 25.86 16.79
CA THR A 286 10.46 25.45 17.69
C THR A 286 9.67 24.25 17.17
N VAL A 287 9.88 23.84 15.92
CA VAL A 287 9.19 22.72 15.28
C VAL A 287 10.20 21.70 14.76
N ALA A 288 10.26 20.52 15.38
CA ALA A 288 11.11 19.42 14.91
C ALA A 288 10.73 18.90 13.50
N PRO A 289 11.68 18.39 12.70
CA PRO A 289 11.34 17.73 11.44
C PRO A 289 10.61 16.39 11.66
N ASP A 290 9.76 15.98 10.70
CA ASP A 290 9.14 14.64 10.71
C ASP A 290 10.21 13.54 10.63
N ALA A 291 9.91 12.34 11.16
CA ALA A 291 10.83 11.20 11.22
C ALA A 291 11.26 10.69 9.82
N THR A 292 12.57 10.44 9.65
CA THR A 292 13.18 10.05 8.36
C THR A 292 14.13 8.84 8.49
N PHE A 293 13.93 8.00 9.51
CA PHE A 293 14.88 6.93 9.91
C PHE A 293 16.28 7.44 10.31
N SER A 294 16.44 8.74 10.56
CA SER A 294 17.63 9.30 11.20
C SER A 294 17.55 9.16 12.72
N LEU A 295 18.70 9.23 13.40
CA LEU A 295 18.75 9.32 14.87
C LEU A 295 17.88 10.50 15.35
N ARG A 296 17.13 10.28 16.44
CA ARG A 296 16.32 11.28 17.14
C ARG A 296 16.54 11.14 18.65
N ILE A 297 16.53 12.28 19.33
CA ILE A 297 16.53 12.35 20.79
C ILE A 297 15.17 12.89 21.21
N SER A 298 14.52 12.21 22.15
CA SER A 298 13.32 12.66 22.83
C SER A 298 13.54 12.41 24.31
N ASP A 299 13.32 13.44 25.13
CA ASP A 299 13.31 13.37 26.58
C ASP A 299 11.87 13.48 27.10
N GLY A 300 11.71 13.30 28.42
CA GLY A 300 10.42 13.34 29.08
C GLY A 300 10.50 12.81 30.50
N GLU A 301 9.34 12.76 31.16
CA GLU A 301 9.19 12.29 32.53
C GLU A 301 8.47 10.94 32.57
N VAL A 302 8.85 10.09 33.53
CA VAL A 302 8.20 8.79 33.76
C VAL A 302 6.91 9.03 34.55
N MET A 303 5.75 8.97 33.88
CA MET A 303 4.45 9.29 34.47
C MET A 303 3.37 8.26 34.13
N GLY A 304 2.35 8.18 35.00
CA GLY A 304 1.10 7.47 34.69
C GLY A 304 0.16 8.32 33.82
N TYR A 305 -0.93 7.73 33.34
CA TYR A 305 -1.92 8.45 32.51
C TYR A 305 -3.35 7.95 32.72
N PRO A 306 -4.39 8.78 32.49
CA PRO A 306 -5.78 8.32 32.57
C PRO A 306 -6.07 7.21 31.55
N TYR A 307 -6.71 6.12 31.99
CA TYR A 307 -6.99 4.95 31.16
C TYR A 307 -8.33 4.33 31.54
N ASN A 308 -9.29 4.28 30.61
CA ASN A 308 -10.59 3.59 30.77
C ASN A 308 -11.33 3.89 32.09
N GLY A 309 -11.41 5.17 32.49
CA GLY A 309 -12.09 5.57 33.73
C GLY A 309 -11.27 5.31 35.01
N THR A 310 -10.01 4.88 34.87
CA THR A 310 -9.02 4.77 35.96
C THR A 310 -7.71 5.45 35.55
N VAL A 311 -6.61 5.15 36.22
CA VAL A 311 -5.25 5.62 35.91
C VAL A 311 -4.37 4.40 35.64
N ALA A 312 -3.64 4.42 34.53
CA ALA A 312 -2.53 3.52 34.27
C ALA A 312 -1.29 4.01 35.05
N PRO A 313 -0.70 3.20 35.94
CA PRO A 313 0.50 3.57 36.68
C PRO A 313 1.72 3.62 35.75
N SER A 314 2.79 4.29 36.18
CA SER A 314 4.04 4.41 35.42
C SER A 314 4.87 3.13 35.37
N HIS A 315 4.58 2.15 36.23
CA HIS A 315 5.32 0.89 36.33
C HIS A 315 4.36 -0.31 36.36
N THR A 316 4.78 -1.41 35.75
CA THR A 316 4.14 -2.73 35.86
C THR A 316 4.88 -3.61 36.86
N THR A 317 4.20 -4.59 37.46
CA THR A 317 4.80 -5.53 38.42
C THR A 317 4.69 -6.98 37.95
N PHE A 318 5.51 -7.87 38.49
CA PHE A 318 5.38 -9.33 38.26
C PHE A 318 4.02 -9.87 38.71
N TYR A 319 3.39 -9.29 39.73
CA TYR A 319 2.04 -9.67 40.13
C TYR A 319 1.02 -9.45 39.00
N GLY A 320 1.16 -8.38 38.21
CA GLY A 320 0.31 -8.15 37.03
C GLY A 320 0.55 -9.10 35.85
N LEU A 321 1.69 -9.81 35.83
CA LEU A 321 1.96 -10.90 34.89
C LEU A 321 1.19 -12.16 35.30
N TYR A 322 1.33 -12.57 36.56
CA TYR A 322 0.62 -13.74 37.13
C TYR A 322 -0.89 -13.55 37.17
N ASP A 323 -1.37 -12.35 37.49
CA ASP A 323 -2.80 -12.04 37.45
C ASP A 323 -3.37 -12.32 36.04
N ARG A 324 -2.70 -11.86 34.98
CA ARG A 324 -3.15 -12.15 33.62
C ARG A 324 -3.13 -13.65 33.29
N PHE A 325 -2.10 -14.39 33.73
CA PHE A 325 -2.05 -15.84 33.53
C PHE A 325 -3.27 -16.55 34.13
N TYR A 326 -3.54 -16.32 35.42
CA TYR A 326 -4.64 -16.98 36.12
C TYR A 326 -6.01 -16.45 35.71
N SER A 327 -6.17 -15.13 35.58
CA SER A 327 -7.45 -14.49 35.24
C SER A 327 -7.92 -14.78 33.81
N PHE A 328 -7.00 -15.11 32.89
CA PHE A 328 -7.33 -15.57 31.54
C PHE A 328 -7.28 -17.11 31.39
N GLY A 329 -7.17 -17.85 32.49
CA GLY A 329 -7.32 -19.29 32.51
C GLY A 329 -6.18 -20.06 31.86
N GLN A 330 -4.95 -19.52 31.87
CA GLN A 330 -3.74 -20.16 31.34
C GLN A 330 -3.85 -20.49 29.85
N LYS A 331 -4.57 -19.65 29.10
CA LYS A 331 -4.78 -19.79 27.67
C LYS A 331 -4.01 -18.73 26.92
N PHE A 332 -3.43 -19.13 25.79
CA PHE A 332 -2.81 -18.21 24.84
C PHE A 332 -3.69 -16.97 24.58
N PRO A 333 -3.15 -15.74 24.60
CA PRO A 333 -1.74 -15.37 24.70
C PRO A 333 -1.20 -15.19 26.14
N PHE A 334 -1.93 -15.68 27.16
CA PHE A 334 -1.57 -15.59 28.58
C PHE A 334 -1.30 -16.98 29.18
N ASP A 335 -0.38 -17.73 28.56
CA ASP A 335 -0.01 -19.13 28.85
C ASP A 335 1.46 -19.27 29.30
N LEU A 336 1.87 -18.43 30.26
CA LEU A 336 3.21 -18.34 30.85
C LEU A 336 3.89 -19.67 31.21
#